data_AF-A0A0A1UC65-F1
#
_entry.id   AF-A0A0A1UC65-F1
#
_cell.length_a   1.000
_cell.length_b   1.000
_cell.length_c   1.000
_cell.angle_alpha   90.00
_cell.angle_beta   90.00
_cell.angle_gamma   90.00
#
_symmetry.space_group_name_H-M   'P 1'
#
loop_
_entity.id
_entity.type
_entity.pdbx_description
1 polymer ?
#
loop_
_entity_poly.entity_id
_entity_poly.type
_entity_poly.pdbx_seq_one_letter_code
_entity_poly.pdbx_strand_id
1 'polypeptide(L)'
;MKDSFIIFNNENFQGTNVSAIVDCTITPTNAPSGSFSSKMSFYSGKYKRYCIIIEVVVNSVTGTACFVSEGEPGASHDMRLLKKTSDDINSMLNGTKLIGDKGFKGIQSLIPNGFVPTESPLLENRCLVDPYFGRLKTVYAFAREKYNKDTVIYDDLITLCCCFCNVDIGINPLINVDQTNYKNI
;
A
#
# COMPACT_ATOMS: atom_id res chain seq x y z
N MET A 1 -9.81 16.03 11.34
CA MET A 1 -9.57 14.96 10.37
C MET A 1 -8.35 15.39 9.60
N LYS A 2 -7.30 14.57 9.59
CA LYS A 2 -6.10 14.89 8.83
C LYS A 2 -6.41 14.43 7.41
N ASP A 3 -6.55 15.35 6.47
CA ASP A 3 -6.78 15.07 5.05
C ASP A 3 -5.50 14.46 4.44
N SER A 4 -5.06 13.29 4.91
CA SER A 4 -3.70 12.79 4.68
C SER A 4 -3.68 11.65 3.69
N PHE A 5 -4.40 11.80 2.58
CA PHE A 5 -4.07 11.08 1.36
C PHE A 5 -3.19 12.00 0.51
N ILE A 6 -1.95 11.57 0.25
CA ILE A 6 -1.05 12.33 -0.61
C ILE A 6 -1.19 11.82 -2.04
N ILE A 7 -1.83 12.63 -2.88
CA ILE A 7 -1.75 12.49 -4.33
C ILE A 7 -0.38 13.02 -4.75
N PHE A 8 0.47 12.15 -5.25
CA PHE A 8 1.80 12.51 -5.71
C PHE A 8 1.76 13.05 -7.14
N ASN A 9 2.57 14.09 -7.41
CA ASN A 9 2.82 14.67 -8.73
C ASN A 9 1.62 15.18 -9.55
N ASN A 10 0.44 15.40 -8.95
CA ASN A 10 -0.78 15.63 -9.72
C ASN A 10 -0.93 14.57 -10.85
N GLU A 11 -0.56 13.31 -10.58
CA GLU A 11 -0.74 12.23 -11.55
C GLU A 11 -2.24 12.08 -11.80
N ASN A 12 -2.69 12.77 -12.85
CA ASN A 12 -4.09 12.82 -13.19
C ASN A 12 -4.41 11.57 -13.98
N PHE A 13 -5.10 10.63 -13.34
CA PHE A 13 -5.61 9.43 -14.00
C PHE A 13 -6.73 9.75 -15.00
N GLN A 14 -7.30 10.96 -14.98
CA GLN A 14 -8.40 11.39 -15.84
C GLN A 14 -8.01 11.31 -17.33
N GLY A 15 -8.78 10.53 -18.09
CA GLY A 15 -8.58 10.37 -19.53
C GLY A 15 -7.35 9.55 -19.92
N THR A 16 -6.70 8.87 -18.97
CA THR A 16 -5.56 7.99 -19.24
C THR A 16 -6.00 6.52 -19.30
N ASN A 17 -5.35 5.70 -20.13
CA ASN A 17 -5.50 4.23 -20.10
C ASN A 17 -4.66 3.57 -18.98
N VAL A 18 -4.07 4.37 -18.10
CA VAL A 18 -3.19 3.92 -17.01
C VAL A 18 -4.04 3.30 -15.91
N SER A 19 -3.70 2.09 -15.46
CA SER A 19 -4.39 1.48 -14.32
C SER A 19 -3.66 1.85 -13.02
N ALA A 20 -4.37 1.80 -11.91
CA ALA A 20 -3.77 1.86 -10.58
C ALA A 20 -3.72 0.46 -9.99
N ILE A 21 -2.76 0.18 -9.09
CA ILE A 21 -2.62 -1.11 -8.42
C ILE A 21 -2.76 -0.87 -6.93
N VAL A 22 -3.63 -1.62 -6.24
CA VAL A 22 -3.78 -1.54 -4.78
C VAL A 22 -3.26 -2.80 -4.12
N ASP A 23 -2.49 -2.63 -3.05
CA ASP A 23 -2.16 -3.71 -2.14
C ASP A 23 -1.90 -3.17 -0.72
N CYS A 24 -1.94 -4.08 0.25
CA CYS A 24 -1.62 -3.77 1.63
C CYS A 24 -0.22 -4.25 2.00
N THR A 25 0.47 -3.45 2.82
CA THR A 25 1.75 -3.86 3.41
C THR A 25 1.72 -3.68 4.92
N ILE A 26 2.62 -4.37 5.61
CA ILE A 26 2.71 -4.33 7.06
C ILE A 26 4.04 -3.77 7.54
N THR A 27 3.97 -3.04 8.65
CA THR A 27 5.11 -2.68 9.48
C THR A 27 5.05 -3.48 10.78
N PRO A 28 6.04 -4.32 11.10
CA PRO A 28 6.06 -5.06 12.37
C PRO A 28 6.05 -4.12 13.58
N THR A 29 5.46 -4.56 14.68
CA THR A 29 5.47 -3.84 15.95
C THR A 29 5.84 -4.77 17.11
N ASN A 30 6.23 -4.22 18.24
CA ASN A 30 6.14 -4.98 19.49
C ASN A 30 4.68 -5.23 19.86
N ALA A 31 4.45 -6.21 20.74
CA ALA A 31 3.14 -6.37 21.35
C ALA A 31 2.74 -5.04 22.02
N PRO A 32 1.59 -4.44 21.65
CA PRO A 32 1.15 -3.21 22.27
C PRO A 32 1.01 -3.38 23.79
N SER A 33 1.10 -2.28 24.54
CA SER A 33 0.71 -2.28 25.95
C SER A 33 -0.81 -2.46 26.09
N GLY A 34 -1.27 -2.92 27.26
CA GLY A 34 -2.70 -3.06 27.56
C GLY A 34 -3.20 -4.51 27.66
N SER A 35 -4.50 -4.70 27.46
CA SER A 35 -5.17 -6.00 27.62
C SER A 35 -4.81 -6.99 26.52
N PHE A 36 -4.94 -8.29 26.77
CA PHE A 36 -4.75 -9.32 25.74
C PHE A 36 -5.66 -9.10 24.52
N SER A 37 -6.93 -8.78 24.76
CA SER A 37 -7.90 -8.49 23.69
C SER A 37 -7.46 -7.30 22.82
N SER A 38 -6.99 -6.22 23.45
CA SER A 38 -6.49 -5.03 22.74
C SER A 38 -5.22 -5.32 21.94
N LYS A 39 -4.35 -6.24 22.41
CA LYS A 39 -3.15 -6.65 21.65
C LYS A 39 -3.51 -7.48 20.42
N MET A 40 -4.52 -8.34 20.55
CA MET A 40 -4.91 -9.26 19.48
C MET A 40 -5.45 -8.55 18.23
N SER A 41 -5.95 -7.32 18.33
CA SER A 41 -6.32 -6.54 17.15
C SER A 41 -5.11 -6.18 16.27
N PHE A 42 -3.90 -6.13 16.83
CA PHE A 42 -2.67 -5.86 16.09
C PHE A 42 -1.99 -7.14 15.60
N TYR A 43 -2.41 -8.32 16.06
CA TYR A 43 -1.79 -9.57 15.67
C TYR A 43 -2.31 -10.06 14.31
N SER A 44 -1.44 -10.09 13.31
CA SER A 44 -1.78 -10.65 12.02
C SER A 44 -1.64 -12.17 12.03
N GLY A 45 -2.77 -12.87 11.78
CA GLY A 45 -2.77 -14.32 11.60
C GLY A 45 -1.99 -14.79 10.37
N LYS A 46 -1.89 -13.95 9.32
CA LYS A 46 -1.14 -14.19 8.07
C LYS A 46 0.37 -14.12 8.33
N TYR A 47 0.84 -13.06 8.98
CA TYR A 47 2.27 -12.80 9.20
C TYR A 47 2.83 -13.30 10.55
N LYS A 48 1.96 -13.89 11.40
CA LYS A 48 2.26 -14.44 12.73
C LYS A 48 2.99 -13.45 13.66
N ARG A 49 2.66 -12.16 13.57
CA ARG A 49 3.28 -11.08 14.35
C ARG A 49 2.31 -9.93 14.61
N TYR A 50 2.62 -9.12 15.62
CA TYR A 50 2.00 -7.82 15.79
C TYR A 50 2.51 -6.88 14.70
N CYS A 51 1.60 -6.14 14.08
CA CYS A 51 1.94 -5.18 13.05
C CYS A 51 0.88 -4.09 12.91
N ILE A 52 1.27 -3.02 12.23
CA ILE A 52 0.37 -2.04 11.64
C ILE A 52 0.27 -2.36 10.15
N ILE A 53 -0.94 -2.32 9.60
CA ILE A 53 -1.22 -2.54 8.17
C ILE A 53 -1.62 -1.21 7.53
N ILE A 54 -1.13 -0.97 6.32
CA ILE A 54 -1.49 0.18 5.48
C ILE A 54 -1.91 -0.33 4.11
N GLU A 55 -2.77 0.43 3.45
CA GLU A 55 -3.11 0.29 2.04
C GLU A 55 -2.33 1.31 1.21
N VAL A 56 -1.79 0.88 0.08
CA VAL A 56 -1.09 1.77 -0.86
C VAL A 56 -1.65 1.54 -2.25
N VAL A 57 -1.91 2.63 -2.98
CA VAL A 57 -2.23 2.58 -4.41
C VAL A 57 -1.02 3.08 -5.20
N VAL A 58 -0.59 2.33 -6.20
CA VAL A 58 0.58 2.60 -7.06
C VAL A 58 0.12 2.81 -8.50
N ASN A 59 0.70 3.79 -9.18
CA ASN A 59 0.51 4.01 -10.62
C ASN A 59 1.17 2.88 -11.41
N SER A 60 0.42 2.18 -12.28
CA SER A 60 0.94 1.03 -13.01
C SER A 60 1.96 1.36 -14.10
N VAL A 61 2.19 2.63 -14.40
CA VAL A 61 3.16 3.08 -15.42
C VAL A 61 4.41 3.64 -14.76
N THR A 62 4.26 4.57 -13.81
CA THR A 62 5.42 5.22 -13.17
C THR A 62 5.97 4.39 -12.01
N GLY A 63 5.16 3.51 -11.42
CA GLY A 63 5.53 2.71 -10.26
C GLY A 63 5.56 3.51 -8.94
N THR A 64 5.11 4.77 -8.95
CA THR A 64 5.03 5.61 -7.75
C THR A 64 3.72 5.39 -7.01
N ALA A 65 3.73 5.52 -5.68
CA ALA A 65 2.49 5.59 -4.91
C ALA A 65 1.70 6.85 -5.25
N CYS A 66 0.38 6.74 -5.28
CA CYS A 66 -0.58 7.82 -5.50
C CYS A 66 -1.53 8.00 -4.31
N PHE A 67 -1.58 6.99 -3.42
CA PHE A 67 -2.38 6.98 -2.21
C PHE A 67 -1.70 6.11 -1.16
N VAL A 68 -1.80 6.53 0.10
CA VAL A 68 -1.38 5.76 1.28
C VAL A 68 -2.44 5.97 2.36
N SER A 69 -2.94 4.89 2.97
CA SER A 69 -3.89 4.99 4.08
C SER A 69 -3.19 5.29 5.41
N GLU A 70 -3.98 5.71 6.40
CA GLU A 70 -3.55 5.63 7.81
C GLU A 70 -3.27 4.18 8.23
N GLY A 71 -2.47 4.05 9.30
CA GLY A 71 -2.11 2.78 9.90
C GLY A 71 -3.26 2.15 10.67
N GLU A 72 -3.61 0.92 10.30
CA GLU A 72 -4.64 0.14 10.97
C GLU A 72 -4.04 -1.03 11.77
N PRO A 73 -4.79 -1.58 12.76
CA PRO A 73 -4.36 -2.79 13.46
C PRO A 73 -4.17 -3.97 12.51
N GLY A 74 -3.05 -4.69 12.64
CA GLY A 74 -2.62 -5.76 11.73
C GLY A 74 -3.52 -6.99 11.59
N ALA A 75 -4.56 -7.14 12.43
CA ALA A 75 -5.61 -8.14 12.22
C ALA A 75 -6.65 -7.72 11.17
N SER A 76 -6.61 -6.47 10.70
CA SER A 76 -7.54 -5.96 9.69
C SER A 76 -7.29 -6.60 8.33
N HIS A 77 -8.38 -6.96 7.65
CA HIS A 77 -8.34 -7.50 6.29
C HIS A 77 -8.20 -6.39 5.25
N ASP A 78 -7.53 -6.67 4.14
CA ASP A 78 -7.30 -5.73 3.04
C ASP A 78 -8.62 -5.07 2.55
N MET A 79 -9.68 -5.86 2.33
CA MET A 79 -11.02 -5.34 1.97
C MET A 79 -11.65 -4.43 3.04
N ARG A 80 -11.27 -4.58 4.31
CA ARG A 80 -11.74 -3.68 5.39
C ARG A 80 -11.05 -2.33 5.29
N LEU A 81 -9.76 -2.30 4.95
CA LEU A 81 -9.02 -1.06 4.70
C LEU A 81 -9.64 -0.36 3.48
N LEU A 82 -9.78 -1.08 2.36
CA LEU A 82 -10.38 -0.53 1.15
C LEU A 82 -11.78 0.05 1.38
N LYS A 83 -12.59 -0.57 2.23
CA LYS A 83 -13.93 -0.05 2.55
C LYS A 83 -13.88 1.30 3.26
N LYS A 84 -12.83 1.58 4.03
CA LYS A 84 -12.66 2.87 4.71
C LYS A 84 -12.18 3.96 3.75
N THR A 85 -11.40 3.59 2.75
CA THR A 85 -10.70 4.48 1.82
C THR A 85 -11.38 4.59 0.45
N SER A 86 -12.48 3.84 0.22
CA SER A 86 -13.08 3.69 -1.10
C SER A 86 -13.59 4.99 -1.70
N ASP A 87 -14.11 5.91 -0.89
CA ASP A 87 -14.65 7.17 -1.38
C ASP A 87 -13.53 8.08 -1.91
N ASP A 88 -12.41 8.13 -1.19
CA ASP A 88 -11.21 8.87 -1.59
C ASP A 88 -10.56 8.23 -2.83
N ILE A 89 -10.42 6.90 -2.83
CA ILE A 89 -9.85 6.15 -3.95
C ILE A 89 -10.73 6.30 -5.21
N ASN A 90 -12.06 6.20 -5.10
CA ASN A 90 -12.96 6.43 -6.23
C ASN A 90 -12.82 7.85 -6.79
N SER A 91 -12.72 8.85 -5.89
CA SER A 91 -12.53 10.25 -6.28
C SER A 91 -11.18 10.46 -6.99
N MET A 92 -10.11 9.86 -6.47
CA MET A 92 -8.77 9.90 -7.07
C MET A 92 -8.73 9.20 -8.44
N LEU A 93 -9.38 8.05 -8.57
CA LEU A 93 -9.39 7.27 -9.81
C LEU A 93 -10.23 7.94 -10.90
N ASN A 94 -11.34 8.59 -10.54
CA ASN A 94 -12.22 9.28 -11.48
C ASN A 94 -12.60 8.43 -12.71
N GLY A 95 -13.01 7.18 -12.47
CA GLY A 95 -13.37 6.23 -13.53
C GLY A 95 -12.23 5.31 -13.99
N THR A 96 -10.99 5.56 -13.58
CA THR A 96 -9.84 4.72 -13.90
C THR A 96 -9.90 3.36 -13.21
N LYS A 97 -9.32 2.35 -13.87
CA LYS A 97 -9.28 0.97 -13.38
C LYS A 97 -8.36 0.83 -12.18
N LEU A 98 -8.82 0.07 -11.18
CA LEU A 98 -8.01 -0.36 -10.04
C LEU A 98 -7.76 -1.87 -10.10
N ILE A 99 -6.50 -2.27 -10.00
CA ILE A 99 -6.05 -3.65 -10.05
C ILE A 99 -5.73 -4.07 -8.62
N GLY A 100 -6.51 -4.99 -8.06
CA GLY A 100 -6.25 -5.58 -6.75
C GLY A 100 -5.54 -6.92 -6.85
N ASP A 101 -4.87 -7.30 -5.77
CA ASP A 101 -4.34 -8.66 -5.58
C ASP A 101 -5.45 -9.68 -5.22
N LYS A 102 -5.07 -10.92 -4.86
CA LYS A 102 -6.03 -11.97 -4.49
C LYS A 102 -6.80 -11.69 -3.19
N GLY A 103 -6.32 -10.80 -2.32
CA GLY A 103 -6.98 -10.34 -1.11
C GLY A 103 -8.21 -9.47 -1.37
N PHE A 104 -8.29 -8.83 -2.55
CA PHE A 104 -9.36 -7.91 -2.93
C PHE A 104 -10.52 -8.58 -3.70
N LYS A 105 -10.89 -9.82 -3.35
CA LYS A 105 -12.06 -10.48 -3.97
C LYS A 105 -13.32 -9.66 -3.72
N GLY A 106 -14.05 -9.33 -4.78
CA GLY A 106 -15.26 -8.50 -4.70
C GLY A 106 -14.98 -6.98 -4.65
N ILE A 107 -13.77 -6.55 -5.04
CA ILE A 107 -13.37 -5.14 -5.13
C ILE A 107 -14.40 -4.24 -5.84
N GLN A 108 -15.13 -4.76 -6.83
CA GLN A 108 -16.17 -4.05 -7.58
C GLN A 108 -17.29 -3.48 -6.71
N SER A 109 -17.53 -4.08 -5.54
CA SER A 109 -18.56 -3.61 -4.59
C SER A 109 -18.21 -2.30 -3.90
N LEU A 110 -16.92 -1.93 -3.89
CA LEU A 110 -16.39 -0.71 -3.28
C LEU A 110 -15.84 0.25 -4.33
N ILE A 111 -15.13 -0.28 -5.33
CA ILE A 111 -14.54 0.45 -6.45
C ILE A 111 -15.14 -0.13 -7.74
N PRO A 112 -16.15 0.50 -8.36
CA PRO A 112 -16.86 -0.07 -9.51
C PRO A 112 -15.97 -0.49 -10.69
N ASN A 113 -14.87 0.23 -10.92
CA ASN A 113 -13.88 -0.05 -11.97
C ASN A 113 -12.71 -0.92 -11.48
N GLY A 114 -12.81 -1.45 -10.26
CA GLY A 114 -11.82 -2.34 -9.67
C GLY A 114 -11.95 -3.77 -10.18
N PHE A 115 -10.85 -4.49 -10.30
CA PHE A 115 -10.88 -5.93 -10.58
C PHE A 115 -9.61 -6.63 -10.10
N VAL A 116 -9.70 -7.95 -9.95
CA VAL A 116 -8.56 -8.83 -9.66
C VAL A 116 -8.22 -9.59 -10.94
N PRO A 117 -7.04 -9.38 -11.55
CA PRO A 117 -6.68 -10.02 -12.81
C PRO A 117 -6.40 -11.51 -12.60
N THR A 118 -6.84 -12.33 -13.55
CA THR A 118 -6.61 -13.79 -13.55
C THR A 118 -5.64 -14.24 -14.64
N GLU A 119 -5.29 -13.36 -15.59
CA GLU A 119 -4.51 -13.68 -16.79
C GLU A 119 -3.42 -12.64 -17.06
N SER A 120 -2.32 -13.07 -17.69
CA SER A 120 -1.27 -12.18 -18.19
C SER A 120 -1.77 -11.36 -19.39
N PRO A 121 -1.24 -10.14 -19.62
CA PRO A 121 -0.13 -9.48 -18.90
C PRO A 121 -0.56 -8.74 -17.63
N LEU A 122 -1.86 -8.62 -17.34
CA LEU A 122 -2.34 -7.86 -16.17
C LEU A 122 -1.93 -8.51 -14.83
N LEU A 123 -1.84 -9.84 -14.81
CA LEU A 123 -1.28 -10.58 -13.68
C LEU A 123 0.20 -10.24 -13.41
N GLU A 124 0.96 -9.83 -14.42
CA GLU A 124 2.36 -9.40 -14.29
C GLU A 124 2.46 -7.91 -13.96
N ASN A 125 1.61 -7.07 -14.55
CA ASN A 125 1.58 -5.63 -14.25
C ASN A 125 1.24 -5.35 -12.79
N ARG A 126 0.36 -6.15 -12.16
CA ARG A 126 0.06 -6.03 -10.73
C ARG A 126 1.30 -6.23 -9.84
N CYS A 127 2.36 -6.86 -10.36
CA CYS A 127 3.57 -7.11 -9.61
C CYS A 127 4.36 -5.84 -9.32
N LEU A 128 4.06 -4.67 -9.91
CA LEU A 128 4.80 -3.41 -9.62
C LEU A 128 4.69 -2.94 -8.17
N VAL A 129 3.62 -3.32 -7.47
CA VAL A 129 3.45 -2.97 -6.05
C VAL A 129 4.45 -3.71 -5.15
N ASP A 130 4.89 -4.91 -5.55
CA ASP A 130 5.86 -5.70 -4.79
C ASP A 130 7.26 -5.04 -4.77
N PRO A 131 7.87 -4.64 -5.90
CA PRO A 131 9.08 -3.82 -5.94
C PRO A 131 8.93 -2.49 -5.20
N TYR A 132 7.76 -1.85 -5.26
CA TYR A 132 7.53 -0.62 -4.50
C TYR A 132 7.67 -0.88 -2.99
N PHE A 133 7.02 -1.91 -2.46
CA PHE A 133 7.17 -2.32 -1.06
C PHE A 133 8.57 -2.80 -0.73
N GLY A 134 9.22 -3.52 -1.65
CA GLY A 134 10.61 -3.95 -1.53
C GLY A 134 11.55 -2.76 -1.34
N ARG A 135 11.40 -1.72 -2.16
CA ARG A 135 12.16 -0.48 -2.05
C ARG A 135 11.90 0.25 -0.74
N LEU A 136 10.62 0.45 -0.39
CA LEU A 136 10.21 1.09 0.86
C LEU A 136 10.87 0.42 2.07
N LYS A 137 10.86 -0.92 2.12
CA LYS A 137 11.44 -1.70 3.22
C LYS A 137 12.96 -1.81 3.17
N THR A 138 13.57 -1.68 1.99
CA THR A 138 15.03 -1.67 1.83
C THR A 138 15.61 -0.37 2.34
N VAL A 139 15.01 0.76 1.96
CA VAL A 139 15.50 2.10 2.30
C VAL A 139 15.14 2.48 3.73
N TYR A 140 13.91 2.18 4.17
CA TYR A 140 13.42 2.65 5.46
C TYR A 140 13.30 1.52 6.47
N ALA A 141 14.27 1.47 7.39
CA ALA A 141 14.35 0.45 8.44
C ALA A 141 13.05 0.35 9.25
N PHE A 142 12.40 1.47 9.58
CA PHE A 142 11.17 1.45 10.39
C PHE A 142 10.02 0.66 9.73
N ALA A 143 9.97 0.58 8.39
CA ALA A 143 8.93 -0.15 7.65
C ALA A 143 9.17 -1.67 7.64
N ARG A 144 10.37 -2.14 8.00
CA ARG A 144 10.73 -3.57 8.10
C ARG A 144 11.05 -4.03 9.51
N GLU A 145 11.49 -3.14 10.39
CA GLU A 145 11.82 -3.41 11.78
C GLU A 145 10.62 -3.18 12.69
N LYS A 146 10.76 -3.56 13.97
CA LYS A 146 9.67 -3.38 14.94
C LYS A 146 9.51 -1.92 15.30
N TYR A 147 8.44 -1.31 14.81
CA TYR A 147 8.00 0.02 15.19
C TYR A 147 7.40 -0.01 16.61
N ASN A 148 7.88 0.89 17.47
CA ASN A 148 7.55 0.92 18.90
C ASN A 148 7.04 2.29 19.38
N LYS A 149 6.68 3.17 18.44
CA LYS A 149 6.25 4.55 18.72
C LYS A 149 4.73 4.69 18.49
N ASP A 150 4.20 5.88 18.74
CA ASP A 150 2.78 6.21 18.63
C ASP A 150 2.26 6.10 17.17
N THR A 151 1.00 5.72 16.99
CA THR A 151 0.35 5.60 15.67
C THR A 151 0.24 6.94 14.94
N VAL A 152 0.06 8.06 15.63
CA VAL A 152 0.01 9.39 14.97
C VAL A 152 1.35 9.71 14.28
N ILE A 153 2.45 9.37 14.94
CA ILE A 153 3.80 9.54 14.37
C ILE A 153 4.03 8.52 13.24
N TYR A 154 3.39 7.35 13.32
CA TYR A 154 3.49 6.32 12.28
C TYR A 154 2.93 6.82 10.96
N ASP A 155 1.74 7.42 10.95
CA ASP A 155 1.07 7.88 9.73
C ASP A 155 1.90 8.96 9.00
N ASP A 156 2.47 9.90 9.74
CA ASP A 156 3.36 10.91 9.17
C ASP A 156 4.65 10.31 8.62
N LEU A 157 5.23 9.36 9.35
CA LEU A 157 6.48 8.73 8.97
C LEU A 157 6.32 7.86 7.72
N ILE A 158 5.26 7.06 7.64
CA ILE A 158 5.01 6.19 6.49
C ILE A 158 4.70 6.99 5.24
N THR A 159 3.92 8.05 5.40
CA THR A 159 3.60 8.99 4.33
C THR A 159 4.87 9.64 3.80
N LEU A 160 5.71 10.20 4.69
CA LEU A 160 6.99 10.82 4.30
C LEU A 160 7.93 9.83 3.59
N CYS A 161 7.98 8.58 4.05
CA CYS A 161 8.80 7.55 3.42
C CYS A 161 8.28 7.15 2.03
N CYS A 162 6.96 7.10 1.84
CA CYS A 162 6.38 6.96 0.51
C CYS A 162 6.70 8.16 -0.41
N CYS A 163 6.69 9.39 0.11
CA CYS A 163 7.11 10.58 -0.65
C CYS A 163 8.54 10.44 -1.19
N PHE A 164 9.47 10.06 -0.31
CA PHE A 164 10.86 9.90 -0.72
C PHE A 164 11.08 8.68 -1.61
N CYS A 165 10.32 7.59 -1.42
CA CYS A 165 10.29 6.47 -2.38
C CYS A 165 9.88 6.94 -3.78
N ASN A 166 8.87 7.80 -3.89
CA ASN A 166 8.45 8.32 -5.19
C ASN A 166 9.53 9.18 -5.86
N VAL A 167 10.22 10.03 -5.09
CA VAL A 167 11.37 10.80 -5.60
C VAL A 167 12.48 9.86 -6.09
N ASP A 168 12.82 8.84 -5.30
CA ASP A 168 13.83 7.86 -5.70
C ASP A 168 13.42 7.08 -6.95
N ILE A 169 12.16 6.67 -7.08
CA ILE A 169 11.65 5.97 -8.28
C ILE A 169 11.72 6.86 -9.52
N GLY A 170 11.50 8.17 -9.38
CA GLY A 170 11.68 9.13 -10.47
C GLY A 170 13.13 9.23 -10.98
N ILE A 171 14.11 8.91 -10.12
CA ILE A 171 15.55 8.88 -10.46
C ILE A 171 15.98 7.46 -10.89
N ASN A 172 15.48 6.45 -10.20
CA ASN A 172 15.83 5.03 -10.29
C ASN A 172 14.55 4.18 -10.52
N PRO A 173 14.06 4.04 -11.76
CA PRO A 173 12.79 3.35 -12.03
C PRO A 173 12.77 1.87 -11.64
N LEU A 174 11.62 1.38 -11.16
CA LEU A 174 11.47 0.02 -10.61
C LEU A 174 11.69 -1.13 -11.62
N ILE A 175 11.61 -0.88 -12.93
CA ILE A 175 11.33 -1.94 -13.93
C ILE A 175 12.45 -2.33 -14.89
N ASN A 176 13.72 -1.91 -14.73
CA ASN A 176 14.79 -2.44 -15.61
C ASN A 176 16.16 -2.75 -14.98
N VAL A 177 16.44 -2.37 -13.74
CA VAL A 177 17.78 -2.58 -13.13
C VAL A 177 17.74 -3.31 -11.79
N ASP A 178 16.58 -3.43 -11.14
CA ASP A 178 16.49 -3.84 -9.73
C ASP A 178 16.05 -5.29 -9.47
N GLN A 179 15.80 -6.10 -10.50
CA GLN A 179 15.39 -7.50 -10.33
C GLN A 179 16.42 -8.36 -9.57
N THR A 180 17.68 -7.94 -9.50
CA THR A 180 18.75 -8.62 -8.76
C THR A 180 18.77 -8.28 -7.28
N ASN A 181 18.28 -7.10 -6.87
CA ASN A 181 18.42 -6.60 -5.49
C ASN A 181 17.31 -7.09 -4.55
N TYR A 182 16.14 -7.49 -5.07
CA TYR A 182 15.00 -7.90 -4.24
C TYR A 182 14.87 -9.42 -4.01
N LYS A 183 15.84 -10.23 -4.46
CA LYS A 183 15.79 -11.70 -4.29
C LYS A 183 16.21 -12.20 -2.91
N ASN A 184 16.69 -11.32 -2.02
CA ASN A 184 17.28 -11.70 -0.73
C ASN A 184 16.67 -10.98 0.49
N ILE A 185 15.37 -10.68 0.46
CA ILE A 185 14.62 -10.22 1.66
C ILE A 185 13.50 -11.20 1.97
#